data_AF-A0AAD6PF93-F1
#
_entry.id   AF-A0AAD6PF93-F1
#
_cell.length_a   1.000
_cell.length_b   1.000
_cell.length_c   1.000
_cell.angle_alpha   90.00
_cell.angle_beta   90.00
_cell.angle_gamma   90.00
#
_symmetry.space_group_name_H-M   'P 1'
#
loop_
_entity.id
_entity.type
_entity.pdbx_description
1 polymer ?
#
loop_
_entity_poly.entity_id
_entity_poly.type
_entity_poly.pdbx_seq_one_letter_code
_entity_poly.pdbx_strand_id
1 'polypeptide(L)'
;MVSIYNFQQYRHVEPPGWKLNWAWRGKEVIWAMQGAEATEQGNCSEFKGPTLPHCCEKKPFIVDLLPGTSYNSQTQNCCKAGVLSSIKQDPSKYAATFQMAVGGSGTYSRFVMPEDLKAWSSRL
;
A
#
# COMPACT_ATOMS: atom_id res chain seq x y z
N MET A 1 1.93 5.86 8.62
CA MET A 1 3.00 5.30 7.77
C MET A 1 2.94 3.80 7.90
N VAL A 2 3.05 3.06 6.79
CA VAL A 2 2.99 1.59 6.76
C VAL A 2 4.31 1.08 6.22
N SER A 3 4.97 0.21 6.97
CA SER A 3 6.26 -0.38 6.61
C SER A 3 6.12 -1.89 6.38
N ILE A 4 6.80 -2.37 5.36
CA ILE A 4 6.87 -3.77 4.95
C ILE A 4 8.33 -4.20 5.05
N TYR A 5 8.58 -5.37 5.63
CA TYR A 5 9.92 -5.91 5.81
C TYR A 5 9.98 -7.34 5.30
N ASN A 6 11.04 -7.66 4.56
CA ASN A 6 11.39 -9.01 4.18
C ASN A 6 12.53 -9.54 5.07
N PHE A 7 12.14 -10.20 6.17
CA PHE A 7 13.09 -10.81 7.11
C PHE A 7 13.57 -12.21 6.68
N GLN A 8 13.24 -12.67 5.46
CA GLN A 8 13.79 -13.91 4.92
C GLN A 8 15.30 -13.78 4.76
N GLN A 9 16.04 -14.86 5.00
CA GLN A 9 17.50 -14.84 4.94
C GLN A 9 18.03 -14.84 3.51
N TYR A 10 17.44 -15.66 2.63
CA TYR A 10 17.98 -15.86 1.27
C TYR A 10 16.94 -15.68 0.16
N ARG A 11 15.71 -15.31 0.53
CA ARG A 11 14.58 -15.23 -0.39
C ARG A 11 14.23 -13.78 -0.65
N HIS A 12 14.32 -13.38 -1.91
CA HIS A 12 13.84 -12.10 -2.38
C HIS A 12 12.32 -12.16 -2.62
N VAL A 13 11.68 -11.00 -2.55
CA VAL A 13 10.40 -10.74 -3.21
C VAL A 13 10.76 -10.24 -4.60
N GLU A 14 10.50 -11.08 -5.60
CA GLU A 14 10.81 -10.80 -7.00
C GLU A 14 9.60 -10.20 -7.72
N PRO A 15 9.76 -9.65 -8.93
CA PRO A 15 8.65 -9.20 -9.76
C PRO A 15 7.57 -10.29 -9.91
N PRO A 16 6.27 -9.92 -9.93
CA PRO A 16 5.72 -8.56 -9.94
C PRO A 16 5.71 -7.83 -8.59
N GLY A 17 6.39 -8.34 -7.56
CA GLY A 17 6.59 -7.65 -6.29
C GLY A 17 5.57 -8.03 -5.22
N TRP A 18 5.65 -7.36 -4.07
CA TRP A 18 4.66 -7.48 -3.02
C TRP A 18 3.34 -6.82 -3.43
N LYS A 19 2.24 -7.44 -3.01
CA LYS A 19 0.88 -6.90 -3.10
C LYS A 19 0.21 -7.05 -1.75
N LEU A 20 -0.31 -5.95 -1.21
CA LEU A 20 -1.07 -5.96 0.05
C LEU A 20 -2.55 -5.84 -0.24
N ASN A 21 -3.38 -6.53 0.55
CA ASN A 21 -4.79 -6.21 0.67
C ASN A 21 -5.31 -6.49 2.07
N TRP A 22 -6.40 -5.82 2.40
CA TRP A 22 -7.14 -5.99 3.64
C TRP A 22 -8.55 -5.47 3.46
N ALA A 23 -9.48 -5.88 4.32
CA ALA A 23 -10.83 -5.34 4.33
C ALA A 23 -10.98 -4.22 5.36
N TRP A 24 -11.56 -3.10 4.95
CA TRP A 24 -11.99 -2.05 5.88
C TRP A 24 -13.11 -2.57 6.78
N ARG A 25 -13.15 -2.18 8.06
CA ARG A 25 -14.26 -2.56 8.96
C ARG A 25 -15.48 -1.67 8.72
N GLY A 26 -15.30 -0.36 8.62
CA GLY A 26 -16.33 0.63 8.37
C GLY A 26 -16.36 1.11 6.92
N LYS A 27 -16.70 2.38 6.73
CA LYS A 27 -16.74 3.04 5.41
C LYS A 27 -15.46 3.83 5.14
N GLU A 28 -14.32 3.26 5.53
CA GLU A 28 -13.04 3.87 5.27
C GLU A 28 -12.74 3.89 3.77
N VAL A 29 -12.12 4.99 3.34
CA VAL A 29 -11.64 5.22 1.99
C VAL A 29 -10.24 5.84 2.06
N ILE A 30 -9.47 5.65 0.99
CA ILE A 30 -8.14 6.22 0.84
C ILE A 30 -8.28 7.52 0.05
N TRP A 31 -7.90 8.64 0.64
CA TRP A 31 -7.92 9.95 0.00
C TRP A 31 -6.67 10.23 -0.82
N ALA A 32 -5.51 9.82 -0.32
CA ALA A 32 -4.23 10.03 -0.97
C ALA A 32 -3.22 8.97 -0.54
N MET A 33 -2.22 8.71 -1.38
CA MET A 33 -1.12 7.79 -1.10
C MET A 33 0.21 8.34 -1.58
N GLN A 34 1.30 7.92 -0.94
CA GLN A 34 2.67 8.21 -1.36
C GLN A 34 3.54 6.97 -1.13
N GLY A 35 4.45 6.68 -2.06
CA GLY A 35 5.32 5.50 -2.06
C GLY A 35 4.63 4.21 -2.50
N ALA A 36 3.30 4.17 -2.54
CA ALA A 36 2.49 3.06 -3.02
C ALA A 36 1.20 3.62 -3.63
N GLU A 37 0.47 2.79 -4.36
CA GLU A 37 -0.86 3.12 -4.89
C GLU A 37 -1.84 1.97 -4.73
N ALA A 38 -3.12 2.31 -4.52
CA ALA A 38 -4.20 1.37 -4.72
C ALA A 38 -4.41 1.14 -6.22
N THR A 39 -4.60 -0.11 -6.64
CA THR A 39 -4.70 -0.48 -8.06
C THR A 39 -6.03 -0.10 -8.70
N GLU A 40 -7.06 0.15 -7.89
CA GLU A 40 -8.42 0.43 -8.33
C GLU A 40 -9.02 1.56 -7.47
N GLN A 41 -9.78 2.45 -8.10
CA GLN A 41 -10.50 3.50 -7.37
C GLN A 41 -11.82 2.97 -6.75
N GLY A 42 -12.51 2.07 -7.45
CA GLY A 42 -13.80 1.54 -7.00
C GLY A 42 -14.96 2.54 -7.07
N ASN A 43 -16.06 2.21 -6.39
CA ASN A 43 -17.26 3.05 -6.39
C ASN A 43 -17.22 4.15 -5.31
N CYS A 44 -16.80 5.36 -5.70
CA CYS A 44 -16.76 6.53 -4.83
C CYS A 44 -18.04 7.40 -4.84
N SER A 45 -19.17 6.92 -5.37
CA SER A 45 -20.39 7.75 -5.56
C SER A 45 -21.00 8.35 -4.28
N GLU A 46 -20.66 7.80 -3.11
CA GLU A 46 -21.08 8.36 -1.81
C GLU A 46 -20.46 9.75 -1.55
N PHE A 47 -19.28 10.02 -2.12
CA PHE A 47 -18.56 11.29 -1.96
C PHE A 47 -18.93 12.26 -3.08
N LYS A 48 -19.54 13.39 -2.70
CA LYS A 48 -19.90 14.46 -3.63
C LYS A 48 -18.93 15.61 -3.48
N GLY A 49 -18.24 15.98 -4.55
CA GLY A 49 -17.30 17.09 -4.53
C GLY A 49 -16.40 17.11 -5.76
N PRO A 50 -15.60 18.18 -5.94
CA PRO A 50 -14.65 18.30 -7.03
C PRO A 50 -13.47 17.33 -6.88
N THR A 51 -13.18 16.89 -5.66
CA THR A 51 -12.13 15.92 -5.34
C THR A 51 -12.75 14.62 -4.82
N LEU A 52 -12.46 13.52 -5.48
CA LEU A 52 -12.87 12.19 -5.06
C LEU A 52 -11.72 11.49 -4.32
N PRO A 53 -12.01 10.52 -3.44
CA PRO A 53 -10.98 9.69 -2.85
C PRO A 53 -10.17 8.93 -3.92
N HIS A 54 -8.90 8.68 -3.64
CA HIS A 54 -8.02 7.82 -4.43
C HIS A 54 -8.58 6.40 -4.57
N CYS A 55 -9.16 5.84 -3.50
CA CYS A 55 -9.76 4.51 -3.52
C CYS A 55 -10.90 4.38 -2.50
N CYS A 56 -12.05 3.88 -2.96
CA CYS A 56 -13.25 3.60 -2.17
C CYS A 56 -13.58 2.11 -2.07
N GLU A 57 -12.69 1.24 -2.59
CA GLU A 57 -12.87 -0.20 -2.45
C GLU A 57 -12.90 -0.61 -0.99
N LYS A 58 -13.85 -1.49 -0.64
CA LYS A 58 -13.94 -2.08 0.70
C LYS A 58 -12.71 -2.93 1.02
N LYS A 59 -12.08 -3.48 -0.02
CA LYS A 59 -10.90 -4.33 0.06
C LYS A 59 -9.85 -3.91 -0.96
N PRO A 60 -9.12 -2.79 -0.72
CA PRO A 60 -8.17 -2.27 -1.69
C PRO A 60 -7.00 -3.22 -1.87
N PHE A 61 -6.50 -3.29 -3.11
CA PHE A 61 -5.20 -3.87 -3.43
C PHE A 61 -4.18 -2.77 -3.56
N ILE A 62 -3.07 -2.88 -2.83
CA ILE A 62 -2.01 -1.88 -2.79
C ILE A 62 -0.71 -2.50 -3.31
N VAL A 63 -0.06 -1.74 -4.18
CA VAL A 63 1.22 -2.08 -4.79
C VAL A 63 2.20 -0.93 -4.61
N ASP A 64 3.48 -1.25 -4.62
CA ASP A 64 4.55 -0.27 -4.62
C ASP A 64 4.56 0.53 -5.93
N LEU A 65 5.04 1.76 -5.88
CA LEU A 65 5.23 2.54 -7.11
C LEU A 65 6.41 2.00 -7.93
N LEU A 66 6.47 2.39 -9.20
CA LEU A 66 7.55 2.01 -10.10
C LEU A 66 8.80 2.86 -9.88
N PRO A 67 10.01 2.34 -10.21
CA PRO A 67 11.22 3.15 -10.28
C PRO A 67 11.04 4.35 -11.21
N GLY A 68 11.59 5.50 -10.84
CA GLY A 68 11.45 6.74 -11.63
C GLY A 68 10.22 7.60 -11.28
N THR A 69 9.42 7.18 -10.29
CA THR A 69 8.34 7.99 -9.70
C THR A 69 8.85 9.37 -9.28
N SER A 70 8.03 10.41 -9.42
CA SER A 70 8.39 11.79 -9.03
C SER A 70 8.73 11.91 -7.55
N TYR A 71 9.72 12.74 -7.21
CA TYR A 71 10.23 12.89 -5.84
C TYR A 71 9.13 13.15 -4.79
N ASN A 72 8.14 13.99 -5.12
CA ASN A 72 7.04 14.34 -4.22
C ASN A 72 6.08 13.17 -3.92
N SER A 73 6.13 12.10 -4.71
CA SER A 73 5.32 10.90 -4.53
C SER A 73 6.12 9.75 -3.91
N GLN A 74 7.41 9.95 -3.65
CA GLN A 74 8.28 8.95 -3.03
C GLN A 74 8.20 9.01 -1.50
N THR A 75 8.50 7.88 -0.88
CA THR A 75 8.77 7.77 0.56
C THR A 75 9.99 6.88 0.77
N GLN A 76 10.40 6.68 2.02
CA GLN A 76 11.59 5.91 2.33
C GLN A 76 11.48 4.45 1.86
N ASN A 77 12.49 4.00 1.10
CA ASN A 77 12.61 2.62 0.59
C ASN A 77 11.45 2.14 -0.29
N CYS A 78 10.61 3.05 -0.79
CA CYS A 78 9.56 2.73 -1.75
C CYS A 78 10.12 2.54 -3.16
N CYS A 79 9.19 2.33 -4.07
CA CYS A 79 9.31 2.67 -5.47
C CYS A 79 10.27 1.74 -6.23
N LYS A 80 10.25 0.47 -5.83
CA LYS A 80 11.04 -0.64 -6.40
C LYS A 80 10.15 -1.63 -7.13
N ALA A 81 8.95 -1.23 -7.55
CA ALA A 81 7.94 -2.11 -8.14
C ALA A 81 7.66 -3.35 -7.24
N GLY A 82 7.71 -3.16 -5.92
CA GLY A 82 7.38 -4.19 -4.95
C GLY A 82 8.49 -5.21 -4.72
N VAL A 83 9.67 -5.03 -5.32
CA VAL A 83 10.82 -5.89 -5.10
C VAL A 83 11.45 -5.58 -3.74
N LEU A 84 11.66 -6.62 -2.93
CA LEU A 84 12.34 -6.55 -1.64
C LEU A 84 13.46 -7.57 -1.59
N SER A 85 14.66 -7.13 -1.22
CA SER A 85 15.77 -8.06 -0.98
C SER A 85 15.57 -8.86 0.30
N SER A 86 16.33 -9.94 0.46
CA SER A 86 16.48 -10.59 1.75
C SER A 86 17.31 -9.71 2.70
N ILE A 87 17.00 -9.73 3.99
CA ILE A 87 17.73 -8.91 4.97
C ILE A 87 19.21 -9.28 5.07
N LYS A 88 19.59 -10.54 4.80
CA LYS A 88 21.00 -10.97 4.88
C LYS A 88 21.81 -10.67 3.63
N GLN A 89 21.21 -10.73 2.43
CA GLN A 89 21.96 -10.50 1.19
C GLN A 89 22.06 -9.02 0.84
N ASP A 90 21.01 -8.22 1.09
CA ASP A 90 21.06 -6.77 0.93
C ASP A 90 20.20 -6.08 2.01
N PRO A 91 20.81 -5.72 3.16
CA PRO A 91 20.13 -5.03 4.25
C PRO A 91 19.66 -3.62 3.92
N SER A 92 19.99 -3.06 2.74
CA SER A 92 19.53 -1.72 2.36
C SER A 92 18.18 -1.72 1.63
N LYS A 93 17.76 -2.88 1.07
CA LYS A 93 16.56 -2.97 0.21
C LYS A 93 15.49 -3.93 0.70
N TYR A 94 15.62 -4.48 1.91
CA TYR A 94 14.70 -5.46 2.47
C TYR A 94 13.38 -4.85 2.97
N ALA A 95 13.29 -3.53 3.03
CA ALA A 95 12.11 -2.80 3.48
C ALA A 95 11.48 -1.99 2.35
N ALA A 96 10.17 -1.74 2.45
CA ALA A 96 9.45 -0.71 1.72
C ALA A 96 8.53 0.04 2.68
N THR A 97 8.30 1.31 2.41
CA THR A 97 7.38 2.12 3.20
C THR A 97 6.46 2.89 2.29
N PHE A 98 5.28 3.20 2.79
CA PHE A 98 4.35 4.09 2.12
C PHE A 98 3.49 4.82 3.15
N GLN A 99 2.82 5.86 2.68
CA GLN A 99 1.87 6.64 3.46
C GLN A 99 0.52 6.64 2.76
N MET A 100 -0.53 6.75 3.57
CA MET A 100 -1.89 6.92 3.08
C MET A 100 -2.66 7.85 4.01
N ALA A 101 -3.51 8.68 3.41
CA ALA A 101 -4.52 9.44 4.12
C ALA A 101 -5.83 8.64 4.07
N VAL A 102 -6.29 8.15 5.21
CA VAL A 102 -7.54 7.40 5.33
C VAL A 102 -8.61 8.31 5.93
N GLY A 103 -9.81 8.28 5.38
CA GLY A 103 -10.98 8.98 5.91
C GLY A 103 -12.24 8.14 5.70
N GLY A 104 -13.42 8.70 5.98
CA GLY A 104 -14.70 8.02 5.76
C GLY A 104 -15.87 8.98 5.90
N SER A 105 -17.05 8.53 5.48
CA SER A 105 -18.31 9.30 5.48
C SER A 105 -18.98 9.40 6.87
N GLY A 106 -18.38 8.86 7.94
CA GLY A 106 -19.00 8.72 9.27
C GLY A 106 -18.15 9.23 10.45
N THR A 107 -18.80 9.41 11.61
CA THR A 107 -18.19 9.89 12.86
C THR A 107 -17.13 8.92 13.38
N TYR A 108 -15.87 9.35 13.32
CA TYR A 108 -14.70 8.70 13.93
C TYR A 108 -14.50 7.23 13.57
N SER A 109 -14.23 6.93 12.30
CA SER A 109 -13.47 5.74 11.94
C SER A 109 -12.03 5.93 12.45
N ARG A 110 -11.76 5.57 13.71
CA ARG A 110 -10.39 5.32 14.16
C ARG A 110 -9.82 4.27 13.22
N PHE A 111 -8.77 4.62 12.47
CA PHE A 111 -8.05 3.64 11.65
C PHE A 111 -7.57 2.52 12.58
N VAL A 112 -8.19 1.36 12.45
CA VAL A 112 -7.75 0.14 13.11
C VAL A 112 -7.05 -0.68 12.03
N MET A 113 -5.79 -1.05 12.29
CA MET A 113 -5.09 -1.98 11.40
C MET A 113 -5.95 -3.24 11.25
N PRO A 114 -6.34 -3.60 10.01
CA PRO A 114 -7.17 -4.78 9.75
C PRO A 114 -6.46 -6.05 10.21
N GLU A 115 -7.24 -6.97 10.79
CA GLU A 115 -6.75 -8.29 11.21
C GLU A 115 -6.44 -9.21 10.01
N ASP A 116 -7.00 -8.92 8.84
CA ASP A 116 -6.87 -9.74 7.62
C ASP A 116 -5.86 -9.19 6.61
N LEU A 117 -4.85 -8.43 7.07
CA LEU A 117 -3.76 -7.95 6.22
C LEU A 117 -3.05 -9.16 5.56
N LYS A 118 -3.22 -9.32 4.25
CA LYS A 118 -2.54 -10.35 3.47
C LYS A 118 -1.48 -9.72 2.60
N ALA A 119 -0.25 -10.14 2.80
CA ALA A 119 0.86 -9.86 1.92
C ALA A 119 1.08 -11.04 0.97
N TRP A 120 0.93 -10.78 -0.31
CA TRP A 120 1.20 -11.74 -1.38
C TRP A 120 2.52 -11.32 -2.04
N SER A 121 3.54 -12.16 -1.90
CA SER A 121 4.64 -12.17 -2.87
C SER A 121 4.16 -13.12 -3.96
N SER A 122 3.84 -12.55 -5.12
CA SER A 122 3.62 -13.30 -6.35
C SER A 122 4.75 -14.32 -6.51
N ARG A 123 4.41 -15.59 -6.33
CA ARG A 123 5.22 -16.71 -6.75
C ARG A 123 4.26 -17.75 -7.30
N LEU A 124 4.68 -18.30 -8.44
CA LEU A 124 4.18 -19.51 -9.07
C LEU A 124 3.71 -20.54 -8.04
#